data_AF-A0A544VWQ8-F1
#
_entry.id   AF-A0A544VWQ8-F1
#
_cell.length_a   1.000
_cell.length_b   1.000
_cell.length_c   1.000
_cell.angle_alpha   90.00
_cell.angle_beta   90.00
_cell.angle_gamma   90.00
#
_symmetry.space_group_name_H-M   'P 1'
#
loop_
_entity.id
_entity.type
_entity.pdbx_description
1 polymer ?
#
loop_
_entity_poly.entity_id
_entity_poly.type
_entity_poly.pdbx_seq_one_letter_code
_entity_poly.pdbx_strand_id
1 'polypeptide(L)'
;MADEVDVGDLLEELDLDDIGTGDLEILIEEYERQGVGPRWLQEIQTAASRVVRKYSPSIYARSAAWDDEAVSDLVQDVVERILTKGQAEYICDVANDFGHARALIYRQVRMTLIDRRQRTSVDNLFDRAVDRLGEPPFERVKEKPRSWRIAGHSLEATPYTRRLTASLAALPRLPGNGTQRASPIWTTVTLTDALVLICNAVSEVEELDLRKILDESLTVFATAEVVSNEAGSDERSGELDPSDLIMANELIERLDAALTKEESTVLAGKWIGDSDGDIAGRLGVSRPTAAKHKASAFTKIQDELTSQKEAVVGYVLERVQSIVITKAGGGTP
;
A
#
# COMPACT_ATOMS: atom_id res chain seq x y z
N MET A 1 22.67 17.76 -8.85
CA MET A 1 23.57 17.68 -7.70
C MET A 1 23.47 16.27 -7.19
N ALA A 2 24.52 15.48 -7.37
CA ALA A 2 24.54 14.09 -6.96
C ALA A 2 24.65 14.04 -5.43
N ASP A 3 23.77 13.30 -4.77
CA ASP A 3 23.90 12.97 -3.36
C ASP A 3 25.22 12.21 -3.17
N GLU A 4 26.17 12.83 -2.48
CA GLU A 4 27.30 12.15 -1.86
C GLU A 4 26.73 11.27 -0.76
N VAL A 5 26.47 10.01 -1.10
CA VAL A 5 26.09 8.98 -0.12
C VAL A 5 27.36 8.57 0.62
N ASP A 6 27.38 8.85 1.92
CA ASP A 6 28.47 8.50 2.83
C ASP A 6 28.74 6.99 2.77
N VAL A 7 29.98 6.64 2.43
CA VAL A 7 30.46 5.26 2.26
C VAL A 7 30.62 4.57 3.61
N GLY A 8 30.73 5.34 4.71
CA GLY A 8 30.93 4.83 6.07
C GLY A 8 29.76 3.98 6.59
N ASP A 9 28.53 4.48 6.46
CA ASP A 9 27.32 3.78 6.98
C ASP A 9 26.99 2.49 6.22
N LEU A 10 27.52 2.32 4.99
CA LEU A 10 27.31 1.12 4.17
C LEU A 10 28.25 -0.04 4.53
N LEU A 11 29.37 0.24 5.21
CA LEU A 11 30.38 -0.75 5.58
C LEU A 11 30.09 -1.43 6.93
N GLU A 12 29.35 -0.78 7.84
CA GLU A 12 29.00 -1.33 9.16
C GLU A 12 27.96 -2.47 9.12
N GLU A 13 27.19 -2.62 8.03
CA GLU A 13 26.16 -3.67 7.88
C GLU A 13 26.62 -4.93 7.14
N LEU A 14 27.89 -4.98 6.72
CA LEU A 14 28.46 -6.17 6.10
C LEU A 14 28.94 -7.11 7.21
N ASP A 15 28.39 -8.33 7.22
CA ASP A 15 28.96 -9.47 7.95
C ASP A 15 30.32 -9.80 7.30
N LEU A 16 31.34 -9.01 7.66
CA LEU A 16 32.71 -8.99 7.13
C LEU A 16 33.55 -10.15 7.68
N ASP A 17 32.94 -11.20 8.24
CA ASP A 17 33.64 -12.37 8.78
C ASP A 17 34.31 -13.25 7.69
N ASP A 18 34.30 -12.80 6.43
CA ASP A 18 34.95 -13.44 5.27
C ASP A 18 35.84 -12.43 4.53
N ILE A 19 36.64 -11.66 5.28
CA ILE A 19 37.75 -10.86 4.74
C ILE A 19 38.85 -11.81 4.24
N GLY A 20 38.94 -11.95 2.93
CA GLY A 20 40.20 -12.25 2.24
C GLY A 20 40.49 -13.70 1.90
N THR A 21 39.72 -14.31 0.99
CA THR A 21 40.21 -15.47 0.20
C THR A 21 40.15 -15.26 -1.31
N GLY A 22 39.69 -14.10 -1.78
CA GLY A 22 39.69 -13.74 -3.19
C GLY A 22 40.83 -12.80 -3.55
N ASP A 23 41.24 -12.86 -4.81
CA ASP A 23 42.36 -12.09 -5.36
C ASP A 23 41.81 -11.05 -6.34
N LEU A 24 42.05 -9.77 -6.04
CA LEU A 24 41.59 -8.65 -6.88
C LEU A 24 42.29 -8.67 -8.24
N GLU A 25 43.57 -9.07 -8.29
CA GLU A 25 44.34 -9.13 -9.54
C GLU A 25 43.68 -10.10 -10.52
N ILE A 26 43.14 -11.23 -10.04
CA ILE A 26 42.44 -12.20 -10.88
C ILE A 26 41.18 -11.60 -11.53
N LEU A 27 40.43 -10.74 -10.82
CA LEU A 27 39.24 -10.08 -11.39
C LEU A 27 39.61 -9.03 -12.43
N ILE A 28 40.70 -8.29 -12.18
CA ILE A 28 41.22 -7.27 -13.11
C ILE A 28 41.77 -7.95 -14.36
N GLU A 29 42.62 -8.97 -14.22
CA GLU A 29 43.18 -9.73 -15.34
C GLU A 29 42.08 -10.37 -16.21
N GLU A 30 41.03 -10.91 -15.58
CA GLU A 30 39.89 -11.44 -16.32
C GLU A 30 39.17 -10.33 -17.11
N TYR A 31 38.91 -9.19 -16.46
CA TYR A 31 38.23 -8.07 -17.08
C TYR A 31 39.01 -7.50 -18.28
N GLU A 32 40.32 -7.31 -18.14
CA GLU A 32 41.18 -6.84 -19.22
C GLU A 32 41.25 -7.82 -20.39
N ARG A 33 41.25 -9.13 -20.11
CA ARG A 33 41.39 -10.15 -21.15
C ARG A 33 40.10 -10.40 -21.93
N GLN A 34 38.96 -10.41 -21.26
CA GLN A 34 37.70 -10.88 -21.85
C GLN A 34 36.43 -10.17 -21.33
N GLY A 35 36.57 -9.11 -20.53
CA GLY A 35 35.45 -8.45 -19.86
C GLY A 35 34.89 -9.27 -18.70
N VAL A 36 33.59 -9.15 -18.43
CA VAL A 36 32.91 -9.87 -17.34
C VAL A 36 32.89 -11.38 -17.66
N GLY A 37 33.79 -12.14 -17.04
CA GLY A 37 33.94 -13.58 -17.23
C GLY A 37 33.45 -14.44 -16.05
N PRO A 38 33.81 -15.74 -16.02
CA PRO A 38 33.40 -16.67 -14.97
C PRO A 38 33.71 -16.24 -13.53
N ARG A 39 34.81 -15.54 -13.24
CA ARG A 39 35.13 -15.11 -11.87
C ARG A 39 34.20 -13.98 -11.43
N TRP A 40 33.98 -13.00 -12.31
CA TRP A 40 32.98 -11.97 -12.10
C TRP A 40 31.58 -12.55 -11.89
N LEU A 41 31.16 -13.51 -12.71
CA LEU A 41 29.87 -14.18 -12.58
C LEU A 41 29.74 -14.91 -11.23
N GLN A 42 30.79 -15.59 -10.78
CA GLN A 42 30.80 -16.28 -9.49
C GLN A 42 30.62 -15.31 -8.32
N GLU A 43 31.29 -14.15 -8.36
CA GLU A 43 31.15 -13.12 -7.33
C GLU A 43 29.76 -12.46 -7.35
N ILE A 44 29.23 -12.16 -8.54
CA ILE A 44 27.88 -11.62 -8.69
C ILE A 44 26.83 -12.63 -8.18
N GLN A 45 26.97 -13.91 -8.51
CA GLN A 45 26.07 -14.97 -8.05
C GLN A 45 26.14 -15.16 -6.52
N THR A 46 27.34 -15.10 -5.96
CA THR A 46 27.54 -15.15 -4.50
C THR A 46 26.88 -13.94 -3.83
N ALA A 47 27.07 -12.75 -4.39
CA ALA A 47 26.46 -11.53 -3.90
C ALA A 47 24.93 -11.58 -3.98
N ALA A 48 24.38 -11.97 -5.14
CA ALA A 48 22.95 -12.15 -5.36
C ALA A 48 22.34 -13.09 -4.32
N SER A 49 22.86 -14.31 -4.19
CA SER A 49 22.36 -15.33 -3.24
C SER A 49 22.38 -14.88 -1.77
N ARG A 50 23.33 -14.02 -1.37
CA ARG A 50 23.37 -13.46 -0.01
C ARG A 50 22.39 -12.30 0.15
N VAL A 51 22.33 -11.38 -0.81
CA VAL A 51 21.51 -10.17 -0.73
C VAL A 51 20.02 -10.50 -0.78
N VAL A 52 19.60 -11.42 -1.65
CA VAL A 52 18.17 -11.75 -1.87
C VAL A 52 17.44 -12.23 -0.61
N ARG A 53 18.16 -12.81 0.36
CA ARG A 53 17.59 -13.30 1.63
C ARG A 53 16.86 -12.21 2.43
N LYS A 54 17.23 -10.94 2.23
CA LYS A 54 16.59 -9.79 2.89
C LYS A 54 15.38 -9.24 2.11
N TYR A 55 15.08 -9.75 0.91
CA TYR A 55 14.08 -9.19 0.01
C TYR A 55 12.98 -10.19 -0.30
N SER A 56 11.72 -9.72 -0.34
CA SER A 56 10.57 -10.57 -0.65
C SER A 56 10.62 -11.08 -2.11
N PRO A 57 10.57 -12.40 -2.36
CA PRO A 57 10.56 -12.96 -3.71
C PRO A 57 9.38 -12.46 -4.56
N SER A 58 8.21 -12.29 -3.94
CA SER A 58 7.00 -11.88 -4.66
C SER A 58 7.08 -10.47 -5.24
N ILE A 59 7.91 -9.59 -4.66
CA ILE A 59 8.09 -8.19 -5.05
C ILE A 59 9.27 -8.02 -6.01
N TYR A 60 10.36 -8.76 -5.78
CA TYR A 60 11.65 -8.54 -6.43
C TYR A 60 12.04 -9.62 -7.45
N ALA A 61 11.43 -10.80 -7.39
CA ALA A 61 11.75 -11.96 -8.23
C ALA A 61 10.61 -12.39 -9.16
N ARG A 62 9.38 -11.90 -8.92
CA ARG A 62 8.15 -12.36 -9.61
C ARG A 62 7.85 -13.86 -9.44
N SER A 63 8.59 -14.53 -8.57
CA SER A 63 8.42 -15.93 -8.19
C SER A 63 7.84 -16.04 -6.78
N ALA A 64 7.36 -17.23 -6.42
CA ALA A 64 6.91 -17.55 -5.07
C ALA A 64 8.10 -17.65 -4.09
N ALA A 65 9.30 -17.95 -4.59
CA ALA A 65 10.52 -18.10 -3.81
C ALA A 65 11.75 -17.59 -4.58
N TRP A 66 12.86 -17.39 -3.87
CA TRP A 66 14.18 -17.23 -4.49
C TRP A 66 14.75 -18.62 -4.79
N ASP A 67 14.26 -19.25 -5.85
CA ASP A 67 14.82 -20.48 -6.41
C ASP A 67 16.04 -20.18 -7.30
N ASP A 68 16.71 -21.23 -7.77
CA ASP A 68 17.92 -21.11 -8.59
C ASP A 68 17.66 -20.35 -9.90
N GLU A 69 16.46 -20.48 -10.47
CA GLU A 69 16.02 -19.75 -11.66
C GLU A 69 15.86 -18.26 -11.38
N ALA A 70 15.12 -17.90 -10.32
CA ALA A 70 14.93 -16.50 -9.91
C ALA A 70 16.24 -15.79 -9.55
N VAL A 71 17.18 -16.51 -8.92
CA VAL A 71 18.51 -15.99 -8.62
C VAL A 71 19.34 -15.83 -9.90
N SER A 72 19.28 -16.80 -10.82
CA SER A 72 19.94 -16.71 -12.13
C SER A 72 19.44 -15.50 -12.92
N ASP A 73 18.13 -15.27 -12.96
CA ASP A 73 17.52 -14.10 -13.59
C ASP A 73 18.03 -12.80 -12.97
N LEU A 74 18.19 -12.75 -11.64
CA LEU A 74 18.78 -11.57 -10.99
C LEU A 74 20.23 -11.36 -11.41
N VAL A 75 21.04 -12.42 -11.43
CA VAL A 75 22.44 -12.36 -11.84
C VAL A 75 22.56 -11.83 -13.27
N GLN A 76 21.71 -12.29 -14.18
CA GLN A 76 21.67 -11.79 -15.56
C GLN A 76 21.42 -10.28 -15.62
N ASP A 77 20.42 -9.79 -14.89
CA ASP A 77 20.11 -8.35 -14.86
C ASP A 77 21.24 -7.52 -14.23
N VAL A 78 21.94 -8.06 -13.21
CA VAL A 78 23.10 -7.40 -12.62
C VAL A 78 24.25 -7.31 -13.63
N VAL A 79 24.52 -8.39 -14.37
CA VAL A 79 25.56 -8.40 -15.42
C VAL A 79 25.23 -7.39 -16.50
N GLU A 80 24.00 -7.36 -16.99
CA GLU A 80 23.55 -6.39 -17.98
C GLU A 80 23.73 -4.95 -17.47
N ARG A 81 23.36 -4.67 -16.22
CA ARG A 81 23.59 -3.37 -15.58
C ARG A 81 25.08 -3.01 -15.53
N ILE A 82 25.91 -3.94 -15.07
CA ILE A 82 27.35 -3.72 -14.90
C ILE A 82 28.00 -3.39 -16.24
N LEU A 83 27.63 -4.10 -17.31
CA LEU A 83 28.13 -3.86 -18.65
C LEU A 83 27.61 -2.54 -19.22
N THR A 84 26.30 -2.30 -19.16
CA THR A 84 25.66 -1.12 -19.77
C THR A 84 26.10 0.18 -19.11
N LYS A 85 26.34 0.16 -17.80
CA LYS A 85 26.71 1.35 -17.01
C LYS A 85 28.23 1.47 -16.78
N GLY A 86 29.05 0.66 -17.47
CA GLY A 86 30.51 0.68 -17.32
C GLY A 86 31.01 0.43 -15.89
N GLN A 87 30.24 -0.30 -15.08
CA GLN A 87 30.56 -0.46 -13.66
C GLN A 87 31.70 -1.45 -13.43
N ALA A 88 31.95 -2.37 -14.37
CA ALA A 88 33.08 -3.28 -14.27
C ALA A 88 34.40 -2.50 -14.35
N GLU A 89 34.54 -1.61 -15.34
CA GLU A 89 35.69 -0.71 -15.48
C GLU A 89 35.87 0.15 -14.22
N TYR A 90 34.79 0.79 -13.77
CA TYR A 90 34.81 1.59 -12.54
C TYR A 90 35.29 0.80 -11.31
N ILE A 91 34.82 -0.45 -11.15
CA ILE A 91 35.23 -1.29 -10.01
C ILE A 91 36.72 -1.64 -10.11
N CYS A 92 37.22 -1.97 -11.30
CA CYS A 92 38.64 -2.22 -11.52
C CYS A 92 39.51 -0.98 -11.23
N ASP A 93 39.02 0.21 -11.56
CA ASP A 93 39.76 1.46 -11.35
C ASP A 93 39.78 1.93 -9.89
N VAL A 94 38.72 1.64 -9.12
CA VAL A 94 38.48 2.23 -7.79
C VAL A 94 38.69 1.24 -6.64
N ALA A 95 38.61 -0.07 -6.89
CA ALA A 95 38.81 -1.06 -5.84
C ALA A 95 40.27 -1.08 -5.36
N ASN A 96 40.47 -0.96 -4.05
CA ASN A 96 41.80 -0.98 -3.43
C ASN A 96 42.21 -2.40 -3.00
N ASP A 97 41.22 -3.25 -2.76
CA ASP A 97 41.36 -4.64 -2.39
C ASP A 97 40.11 -5.43 -2.83
N PHE A 98 40.18 -6.76 -2.71
CA PHE A 98 39.09 -7.64 -3.10
C PHE A 98 37.80 -7.41 -2.29
N GLY A 99 37.93 -7.02 -1.02
CA GLY A 99 36.78 -6.68 -0.17
C GLY A 99 36.04 -5.45 -0.68
N HIS A 100 36.78 -4.41 -1.09
CA HIS A 100 36.23 -3.20 -1.70
C HIS A 100 35.53 -3.50 -3.02
N ALA A 101 36.15 -4.30 -3.91
CA ALA A 101 35.52 -4.75 -5.15
C ALA A 101 34.21 -5.51 -4.88
N ARG A 102 34.22 -6.43 -3.91
CA ARG A 102 33.03 -7.19 -3.48
C ARG A 102 31.93 -6.27 -2.97
N ALA A 103 32.26 -5.28 -2.14
CA ALA A 103 31.28 -4.30 -1.65
C ALA A 103 30.60 -3.53 -2.80
N LEU A 104 31.37 -3.13 -3.82
CA LEU A 104 30.84 -2.46 -5.00
C LEU A 104 29.94 -3.40 -5.84
N ILE A 105 30.30 -4.68 -5.98
CA ILE A 105 29.44 -5.69 -6.63
C ILE A 105 28.12 -5.86 -5.86
N TYR A 106 28.17 -5.97 -4.52
CA TYR A 106 26.97 -6.05 -3.68
C TYR A 106 26.07 -4.82 -3.84
N ARG A 107 26.67 -3.63 -3.99
CA ARG A 107 25.93 -2.40 -4.29
C ARG A 107 25.20 -2.51 -5.63
N GLN A 108 25.84 -3.03 -6.68
CA GLN A 108 25.17 -3.22 -7.97
C GLN A 108 23.99 -4.19 -7.87
N VAL A 109 24.12 -5.28 -7.10
CA VAL A 109 23.02 -6.20 -6.84
C VAL A 109 21.85 -5.49 -6.16
N ARG A 110 22.09 -4.73 -5.08
CA ARG A 110 21.03 -3.97 -4.39
C ARG A 110 20.36 -2.97 -5.31
N MET A 111 21.13 -2.21 -6.09
CA MET A 111 20.57 -1.23 -7.01
C MET A 111 19.75 -1.90 -8.12
N THR A 112 20.16 -3.09 -8.59
CA THR A 112 19.39 -3.86 -9.57
C THR A 112 18.07 -4.34 -8.96
N LEU A 113 18.07 -4.81 -7.71
CA LEU A 113 16.83 -5.17 -7.01
C LEU A 113 15.88 -3.97 -6.88
N ILE A 114 16.39 -2.78 -6.56
CA ILE A 114 15.57 -1.57 -6.51
C ILE A 114 14.93 -1.28 -7.86
N ASP A 115 15.69 -1.36 -8.95
CA ASP A 115 15.18 -1.12 -10.31
C ASP A 115 14.20 -2.22 -10.77
N ARG A 116 14.39 -3.47 -10.32
CA ARG A 116 13.51 -4.62 -10.58
C ARG A 116 12.23 -4.62 -9.75
N ARG A 117 12.17 -3.83 -8.68
CA ARG A 117 11.06 -3.81 -7.73
C ARG A 117 9.74 -3.63 -8.47
N GLN A 118 8.88 -4.64 -8.42
CA GLN A 118 7.53 -4.50 -8.96
C GLN A 118 6.74 -3.54 -8.08
N ARG A 119 6.14 -2.51 -8.70
CA ARG A 119 5.17 -1.65 -8.01
C ARG A 119 3.99 -2.51 -7.54
N THR A 120 3.72 -2.47 -6.24
CA THR A 120 2.55 -3.15 -5.68
C THR A 120 1.30 -2.30 -5.88
N SER A 121 0.12 -2.90 -5.71
CA SER A 121 -1.13 -2.13 -5.60
C SER A 121 -1.09 -1.09 -4.48
N VAL A 122 -0.34 -1.35 -3.40
CA VAL A 122 -0.08 -0.41 -2.30
C VAL A 122 0.79 0.76 -2.77
N ASP A 123 1.83 0.53 -3.56
CA ASP A 123 2.65 1.62 -4.12
C ASP A 123 1.83 2.51 -5.06
N ASN A 124 1.02 1.91 -5.94
CA ASN A 124 0.13 2.68 -6.82
C ASN A 124 -0.96 3.44 -6.03
N LEU A 125 -1.49 2.83 -4.96
CA LEU A 125 -2.45 3.49 -4.08
C LEU A 125 -1.80 4.66 -3.35
N PHE A 126 -0.57 4.48 -2.88
CA PHE A 126 0.20 5.51 -2.18
C PHE A 126 0.50 6.70 -3.09
N ASP A 127 0.95 6.47 -4.32
CA ASP A 127 1.20 7.55 -5.28
C ASP A 127 -0.09 8.33 -5.55
N ARG A 128 -1.21 7.63 -5.82
CA ARG A 128 -2.52 8.26 -5.99
C ARG A 128 -3.00 9.00 -4.75
N ALA A 129 -2.68 8.50 -3.56
CA ALA A 129 -3.02 9.14 -2.30
C ALA A 129 -2.26 10.47 -2.15
N VAL A 130 -0.96 10.48 -2.41
CA VAL A 130 -0.13 11.69 -2.38
C VAL A 130 -0.62 12.71 -3.41
N ASP A 131 -0.93 12.28 -4.62
CA ASP A 131 -1.49 13.16 -5.66
C ASP A 131 -2.82 13.78 -5.18
N ARG A 132 -3.73 12.96 -4.63
CA ARG A 132 -5.04 13.43 -4.15
C ARG A 132 -4.93 14.35 -2.94
N LEU A 133 -3.95 14.15 -2.06
CA LEU A 133 -3.65 15.04 -0.94
C LEU A 133 -3.10 16.42 -1.39
N GLY A 134 -2.68 16.55 -2.65
CA GLY A 134 -2.34 17.82 -3.27
C GLY A 134 -3.54 18.68 -3.69
N GLU A 135 -4.76 18.15 -3.58
CA GLU A 135 -5.99 18.79 -4.02
C GLU A 135 -6.96 19.06 -2.85
N PRO A 136 -7.93 19.98 -3.00
CA PRO A 136 -8.98 20.19 -2.00
C PRO A 136 -9.74 18.88 -1.67
N PRO A 137 -10.12 18.65 -0.40
CA PRO A 137 -10.10 19.58 0.74
C PRO A 137 -8.79 19.59 1.56
N PHE A 138 -7.71 18.99 1.06
CA PHE A 138 -6.46 18.84 1.80
C PHE A 138 -5.52 20.02 1.58
N GLU A 139 -4.63 20.24 2.54
CA GLU A 139 -3.51 21.17 2.42
C GLU A 139 -2.22 20.52 2.93
N ARG A 140 -1.11 20.85 2.27
CA ARG A 140 0.23 20.44 2.69
C ARG A 140 0.73 21.37 3.79
N VAL A 141 1.13 20.81 4.92
CA VAL A 141 1.57 21.57 6.11
C VAL A 141 3.09 21.71 6.11
N LYS A 142 3.82 20.61 5.92
CA LYS A 142 5.28 20.58 5.94
C LYS A 142 5.87 20.15 4.60
N GLU A 143 7.02 20.74 4.28
CA GLU A 143 7.82 20.38 3.11
C GLU A 143 8.66 19.11 3.37
N LYS A 144 9.27 19.01 4.55
CA LYS A 144 10.12 17.88 4.99
C LYS A 144 10.03 17.65 6.52
N PRO A 145 9.64 16.46 7.00
CA PRO A 145 8.94 15.42 6.22
C PRO A 145 7.64 15.98 5.63
N ARG A 146 7.16 15.43 4.50
CA ARG A 146 5.90 15.90 3.92
C ARG A 146 4.75 15.50 4.83
N SER A 147 3.85 16.43 5.07
CA SER A 147 2.65 16.16 5.85
C SER A 147 1.44 16.93 5.31
N TRP A 148 0.26 16.35 5.53
CA TRP A 148 -1.00 16.85 5.02
C TRP A 148 -2.07 16.84 6.11
N ARG A 149 -3.05 17.73 5.96
CA ARG A 149 -4.24 17.79 6.80
C ARG A 149 -5.45 18.29 6.00
N ILE A 150 -6.63 18.22 6.59
CA ILE A 150 -7.82 18.89 6.02
C ILE A 150 -7.69 20.40 6.26
N ALA A 151 -7.95 21.20 5.22
CA ALA A 151 -7.87 22.65 5.30
C ALA A 151 -8.75 23.20 6.45
N GLY A 152 -8.20 24.15 7.22
CA GLY A 152 -8.91 24.77 8.35
C GLY A 152 -9.08 23.90 9.59
N HIS A 153 -8.60 22.66 9.60
CA HIS A 153 -8.58 21.80 10.79
C HIS A 153 -7.22 21.90 11.49
N SER A 154 -7.21 22.33 12.74
CA SER A 154 -5.99 22.46 13.57
C SER A 154 -6.21 21.70 14.87
N LEU A 155 -6.22 20.37 14.78
CA LEU A 155 -6.31 19.49 15.94
C LEU A 155 -4.92 18.96 16.31
N GLU A 156 -4.75 18.58 17.58
CA GLU A 156 -3.52 17.93 18.04
C GLU A 156 -3.33 16.58 17.34
N ALA A 157 -2.07 16.23 17.06
CA ALA A 157 -1.73 14.97 16.44
C ALA A 157 -2.11 13.81 17.36
N THR A 158 -2.96 12.92 16.87
CA THR A 158 -3.40 11.72 17.57
C THR A 158 -2.82 10.47 16.90
N PRO A 159 -2.32 9.49 17.66
CA PRO A 159 -1.82 8.25 17.08
C PRO A 159 -2.97 7.51 16.39
N TYR A 160 -2.71 6.93 15.22
CA TYR A 160 -3.70 6.12 14.53
C TYR A 160 -4.02 4.85 15.32
N THR A 161 -5.27 4.40 15.24
CA THR A 161 -5.78 3.25 16.00
C THR A 161 -5.96 2.03 15.11
N ARG A 162 -5.98 0.82 15.70
CA ARG A 162 -6.41 -0.41 15.00
C ARG A 162 -7.81 -0.30 14.40
N ARG A 163 -8.65 0.59 14.95
CA ARG A 163 -9.99 0.84 14.44
C ARG A 163 -9.96 1.66 13.15
N LEU A 164 -9.02 2.60 13.03
CA LEU A 164 -8.81 3.31 11.76
C LEU A 164 -8.42 2.32 10.66
N THR A 165 -7.46 1.42 10.93
CA THR A 165 -7.04 0.42 9.94
C THR A 165 -8.18 -0.52 9.56
N ALA A 166 -9.01 -0.95 10.52
CA ALA A 166 -10.21 -1.75 10.24
C ALA A 166 -11.29 -0.97 9.48
N SER A 167 -11.47 0.34 9.76
CA SER A 167 -12.41 1.21 9.05
C SER A 167 -12.01 1.41 7.59
N LEU A 168 -10.73 1.62 7.33
CA LEU A 168 -10.16 1.70 5.98
C LEU A 168 -10.31 0.38 5.23
N ALA A 169 -10.03 -0.73 5.91
CA ALA A 169 -10.10 -2.05 5.31
C ALA A 169 -11.53 -2.44 4.88
N ALA A 170 -12.54 -1.92 5.59
CA ALA A 170 -13.95 -2.09 5.30
C ALA A 170 -14.48 -1.18 4.17
N LEU A 171 -13.67 -0.27 3.60
CA LEU A 171 -14.13 0.55 2.48
C LEU A 171 -14.34 -0.29 1.19
N PRO A 172 -15.34 0.04 0.35
CA PRO A 172 -15.61 -0.68 -0.90
C PRO A 172 -14.38 -0.75 -1.80
N ARG A 173 -14.06 -1.94 -2.32
CA ARG A 173 -12.91 -2.16 -3.20
C ARG A 173 -13.37 -2.39 -4.63
N LEU A 174 -12.56 -1.93 -5.57
CA LEU A 174 -12.73 -2.31 -6.97
C LEU A 174 -12.45 -3.81 -7.12
N PRO A 175 -13.31 -4.55 -7.85
CA PRO A 175 -13.07 -5.96 -8.11
C PRO A 175 -11.74 -6.10 -8.87
N GLY A 176 -10.85 -6.93 -8.33
CA GLY A 176 -9.60 -7.25 -9.00
C GLY A 176 -9.87 -8.24 -10.14
N ASN A 177 -9.63 -7.85 -11.38
CA ASN A 177 -9.80 -8.73 -12.54
C ASN A 177 -8.77 -9.89 -12.61
N GLY A 178 -7.97 -10.12 -11.55
CA GLY A 178 -6.93 -11.16 -11.46
C GLY A 178 -5.76 -11.02 -12.44
N THR A 179 -5.87 -10.18 -13.47
CA THR A 179 -4.94 -10.07 -14.60
C THR A 179 -3.88 -8.98 -14.39
N GLN A 180 -4.11 -8.02 -13.51
CA GLN A 180 -3.19 -6.91 -13.23
C GLN A 180 -2.84 -6.86 -11.73
N ARG A 181 -1.56 -7.05 -11.40
CA ARG A 181 -1.04 -6.97 -10.01
C ARG A 181 -1.05 -5.56 -9.41
N ALA A 182 -1.37 -4.55 -10.21
CA ALA A 182 -1.28 -3.14 -9.84
C ALA A 182 -2.61 -2.38 -10.06
N SER A 183 -3.74 -3.12 -10.14
CA SER A 183 -5.06 -2.53 -10.28
C SER A 183 -5.37 -1.57 -9.14
N PRO A 184 -6.07 -0.46 -9.40
CA PRO A 184 -6.50 0.45 -8.37
C PRO A 184 -7.42 -0.28 -7.37
N ILE A 185 -7.10 -0.24 -6.08
CA ILE A 185 -7.91 -0.85 -5.02
C ILE A 185 -9.19 -0.06 -4.79
N TRP A 186 -9.09 1.28 -4.88
CA TRP A 186 -10.18 2.21 -4.64
C TRP A 186 -10.43 3.13 -5.82
N THR A 187 -11.69 3.53 -6.01
CA THR A 187 -12.05 4.66 -6.87
C THR A 187 -11.44 5.95 -6.30
N THR A 188 -11.37 7.01 -7.10
CA THR A 188 -10.90 8.33 -6.61
C THR A 188 -11.80 8.87 -5.49
N VAL A 189 -13.11 8.57 -5.54
CA VAL A 189 -14.07 8.97 -4.50
C VAL A 189 -13.76 8.23 -3.20
N THR A 190 -13.69 6.90 -3.23
CA THR A 190 -13.39 6.08 -2.05
C THR A 190 -12.01 6.42 -1.46
N LEU A 191 -11.01 6.68 -2.30
CA LEU A 191 -9.69 7.15 -1.88
C LEU A 191 -9.79 8.50 -1.16
N THR A 192 -10.61 9.42 -1.67
CA THR A 192 -10.83 10.72 -1.01
C THR A 192 -11.44 10.53 0.37
N ASP A 193 -12.48 9.69 0.49
CA ASP A 193 -13.10 9.43 1.80
C ASP A 193 -12.12 8.76 2.77
N ALA A 194 -11.29 7.83 2.28
CA ALA A 194 -10.25 7.20 3.07
C ALA A 194 -9.25 8.22 3.61
N LEU A 195 -8.81 9.17 2.78
CA LEU A 195 -7.87 10.23 3.19
C LEU A 195 -8.52 11.22 4.17
N VAL A 196 -9.80 11.56 3.97
CA VAL A 196 -10.57 12.36 4.93
C VAL A 196 -10.66 11.62 6.26
N LEU A 197 -10.90 10.32 6.25
CA LEU A 197 -10.96 9.48 7.44
C LEU A 197 -9.64 9.48 8.20
N ILE A 198 -8.52 9.29 7.49
CA ILE A 198 -7.17 9.33 8.07
C ILE A 198 -6.92 10.70 8.70
N CYS A 199 -7.11 11.78 7.95
CA CYS A 199 -6.84 13.14 8.44
C CYS A 199 -7.75 13.52 9.61
N ASN A 200 -9.00 13.07 9.65
CA ASN A 200 -9.89 13.28 10.81
C ASN A 200 -9.43 12.49 12.04
N ALA A 201 -8.80 11.34 11.86
CA ALA A 201 -8.36 10.48 12.95
C ALA A 201 -6.99 10.86 13.52
N VAL A 202 -6.06 11.37 12.68
CA VAL A 202 -4.69 11.73 13.09
C VAL A 202 -4.38 13.23 13.05
N SER A 203 -5.32 14.05 12.56
CA SER A 203 -5.21 15.50 12.36
C SER A 203 -4.23 15.91 11.26
N GLU A 204 -2.97 15.53 11.40
CA GLU A 204 -1.89 15.72 10.42
C GLU A 204 -1.26 14.37 10.13
N VAL A 205 -1.26 13.96 8.86
CA VAL A 205 -0.66 12.70 8.42
C VAL A 205 0.69 12.95 7.76
N GLU A 206 1.75 12.36 8.30
CA GLU A 206 3.07 12.36 7.67
C GLU A 206 3.18 11.27 6.60
N GLU A 207 4.05 11.45 5.61
CA GLU A 207 4.22 10.55 4.46
C GLU A 207 4.53 9.08 4.88
N LEU A 208 5.37 8.90 5.89
CA LEU A 208 5.71 7.56 6.41
C LEU A 208 4.53 6.91 7.13
N ASP A 209 3.78 7.68 7.92
CA ASP A 209 2.60 7.19 8.63
C ASP A 209 1.47 6.85 7.66
N LEU A 210 1.27 7.65 6.62
CA LEU A 210 0.31 7.35 5.55
C LEU A 210 0.60 5.99 4.92
N ARG A 211 1.86 5.74 4.55
CA ARG A 211 2.29 4.46 3.97
C ARG A 211 2.02 3.31 4.93
N LYS A 212 2.35 3.48 6.21
CA LYS A 212 2.16 2.45 7.24
C LYS A 212 0.68 2.15 7.48
N ILE A 213 -0.17 3.17 7.58
CA ILE A 213 -1.62 3.04 7.76
C ILE A 213 -2.24 2.27 6.59
N LEU A 214 -1.89 2.65 5.35
CA LEU A 214 -2.39 1.97 4.15
C LEU A 214 -1.93 0.51 4.09
N ASP A 215 -0.64 0.25 4.34
CA ASP A 215 -0.07 -1.10 4.34
C ASP A 215 -0.73 -2.00 5.39
N GLU A 216 -0.88 -1.53 6.64
CA GLU A 216 -1.56 -2.27 7.70
C GLU A 216 -3.03 -2.54 7.36
N SER A 217 -3.77 -1.54 6.83
CA SER A 217 -5.19 -1.69 6.49
C SER A 217 -5.44 -2.73 5.39
N LEU A 218 -4.49 -2.87 4.46
CA LEU A 218 -4.60 -3.80 3.34
C LEU A 218 -4.04 -5.19 3.71
N THR A 219 -3.11 -5.26 4.66
CA THR A 219 -2.52 -6.53 5.13
C THR A 219 -3.48 -7.34 6.00
N VAL A 220 -4.31 -6.70 6.83
CA VAL A 220 -5.25 -7.37 7.76
C VAL A 220 -6.28 -8.27 7.05
N PHE A 221 -6.53 -8.08 5.75
CA PHE A 221 -7.46 -8.89 4.96
C PHE A 221 -6.78 -9.84 3.97
N ALA A 222 -5.48 -9.69 3.69
CA ALA A 222 -4.73 -10.65 2.88
C ALA A 222 -4.70 -12.06 3.52
N THR A 223 -4.97 -12.16 4.83
CA THR A 223 -5.09 -13.42 5.56
C THR A 223 -6.55 -13.87 5.81
N ALA A 224 -7.55 -13.03 5.52
CA ALA A 224 -8.96 -13.28 5.83
C ALA A 224 -9.85 -13.56 4.59
N GLU A 225 -9.41 -13.19 3.38
CA GLU A 225 -10.19 -13.40 2.15
C GLU A 225 -9.59 -14.50 1.27
N VAL A 226 -9.82 -15.76 1.66
CA VAL A 226 -10.37 -16.69 0.68
C VAL A 226 -11.86 -16.36 0.60
N VAL A 227 -12.21 -15.23 -0.04
CA VAL A 227 -13.58 -15.04 -0.50
C VAL A 227 -13.72 -16.02 -1.64
N SER A 228 -14.32 -17.16 -1.33
CA SER A 228 -14.84 -18.06 -2.34
C SER A 228 -15.58 -17.22 -3.36
N ASN A 229 -15.19 -17.36 -4.62
CA ASN A 229 -15.85 -16.84 -5.82
C ASN A 229 -17.27 -17.42 -6.01
N GLU A 230 -17.98 -17.74 -4.93
CA GLU A 230 -19.35 -18.27 -4.91
C GLU A 230 -20.32 -17.16 -4.48
N ALA A 231 -20.48 -16.16 -5.35
CA ALA A 231 -21.73 -15.42 -5.54
C ALA A 231 -21.56 -14.41 -6.69
N GLY A 232 -22.08 -14.77 -7.87
CA GLY A 232 -22.33 -13.85 -8.97
C GLY A 232 -21.10 -13.44 -9.77
N SER A 233 -20.87 -14.15 -10.88
CA SER A 233 -20.03 -13.71 -12.00
C SER A 233 -20.65 -12.53 -12.76
N ASP A 234 -21.34 -11.62 -12.10
CA ASP A 234 -21.95 -10.49 -12.79
C ASP A 234 -20.92 -9.39 -12.89
N GLU A 235 -20.65 -9.02 -14.14
CA GLU A 235 -20.02 -7.78 -14.57
C GLU A 235 -20.61 -6.57 -13.80
N ARG A 236 -20.17 -6.32 -12.57
CA ARG A 236 -20.43 -5.05 -11.86
C ARG A 236 -19.50 -3.93 -12.35
N SER A 237 -19.15 -4.02 -13.62
CA SER A 237 -18.44 -3.04 -14.43
C SER A 237 -19.38 -2.44 -15.48
N GLY A 238 -20.68 -2.36 -15.19
CA GLY A 238 -21.55 -1.42 -15.87
C GLY A 238 -21.40 -0.07 -15.18
N GLU A 239 -20.66 0.86 -15.80
CA GLU A 239 -20.82 2.27 -15.49
C GLU A 239 -22.33 2.57 -15.51
N LEU A 240 -22.90 2.98 -14.38
CA LEU A 240 -24.32 3.29 -14.30
C LEU A 240 -24.67 4.25 -15.44
N ASP A 241 -25.78 4.01 -16.12
CA ASP A 241 -26.31 4.99 -17.06
C ASP A 241 -26.43 6.34 -16.35
N PRO A 242 -26.13 7.48 -17.00
CA PRO A 242 -26.20 8.79 -16.37
C PRO A 242 -27.50 9.06 -15.59
N SER A 243 -28.65 8.54 -16.05
CA SER A 243 -29.92 8.69 -15.32
C SER A 243 -29.94 7.89 -14.01
N ASP A 244 -29.42 6.67 -14.02
CA ASP A 244 -29.35 5.81 -12.84
C ASP A 244 -28.29 6.35 -11.84
N LEU A 245 -27.22 6.99 -12.33
CA LEU A 245 -26.21 7.64 -11.52
C LEU A 245 -26.74 8.91 -10.81
N ILE A 246 -27.54 9.73 -11.51
CA ILE A 246 -28.23 10.88 -10.89
C ILE A 246 -29.16 10.40 -9.77
N MET A 247 -29.98 9.39 -10.05
CA MET A 247 -30.89 8.81 -9.07
C MET A 247 -30.15 8.24 -7.85
N ALA A 248 -29.04 7.53 -8.09
CA ALA A 248 -28.21 7.01 -7.02
C ALA A 248 -27.66 8.13 -6.13
N ASN A 249 -27.14 9.21 -6.72
CA ASN A 249 -26.63 10.36 -5.97
C ASN A 249 -27.73 11.04 -5.13
N GLU A 250 -28.93 11.21 -5.67
CA GLU A 250 -30.07 11.76 -4.92
C GLU A 250 -30.48 10.85 -3.74
N LEU A 251 -30.45 9.53 -3.93
CA LEU A 251 -30.69 8.56 -2.85
C LEU A 251 -29.60 8.65 -1.77
N ILE A 252 -28.35 8.76 -2.19
CA ILE A 252 -27.20 8.92 -1.30
C ILE A 252 -27.34 10.18 -0.44
N GLU A 253 -27.66 11.32 -1.04
CA GLU A 253 -27.85 12.58 -0.32
C GLU A 253 -29.01 12.50 0.68
N ARG A 254 -30.14 11.88 0.30
CA ARG A 254 -31.27 11.66 1.20
C ARG A 254 -30.93 10.75 2.37
N LEU A 255 -30.20 9.66 2.11
CA LEU A 255 -29.75 8.75 3.15
C LEU A 255 -28.74 9.38 4.10
N ASP A 256 -27.78 10.17 3.59
CA ASP A 256 -26.86 10.92 4.44
C ASP A 256 -27.64 11.92 5.32
N ALA A 257 -28.58 12.67 4.76
CA ALA A 257 -29.39 13.60 5.55
C ALA A 257 -30.27 12.89 6.59
N ALA A 258 -30.80 11.71 6.29
CA ALA A 258 -31.74 10.97 7.14
C ALA A 258 -31.06 10.18 8.28
N LEU A 259 -29.85 9.67 8.07
CA LEU A 259 -29.13 8.86 9.05
C LEU A 259 -28.49 9.76 10.12
N THR A 260 -28.84 9.52 11.38
CA THR A 260 -28.22 10.24 12.51
C THR A 260 -26.79 9.76 12.76
N LYS A 261 -26.01 10.53 13.52
CA LYS A 261 -24.64 10.13 13.89
C LYS A 261 -24.61 8.81 14.64
N GLU A 262 -25.59 8.56 15.51
CA GLU A 262 -25.72 7.32 16.27
C GLU A 262 -26.04 6.14 15.36
N GLU A 263 -26.99 6.30 14.43
CA GLU A 263 -27.34 5.29 13.42
C GLU A 263 -26.15 4.96 12.51
N SER A 264 -25.43 5.99 12.05
CA SER A 264 -24.19 5.81 11.29
C SER A 264 -23.12 5.09 12.12
N THR A 265 -22.98 5.40 13.41
CA THR A 265 -22.02 4.72 14.29
C THR A 265 -22.34 3.23 14.43
N VAL A 266 -23.63 2.86 14.54
CA VAL A 266 -24.05 1.45 14.57
C VAL A 266 -23.71 0.73 13.26
N LEU A 267 -24.09 1.32 12.13
CA LEU A 267 -23.88 0.73 10.81
C LEU A 267 -22.38 0.58 10.50
N ALA A 268 -21.58 1.62 10.76
CA ALA A 268 -20.12 1.58 10.63
C ALA A 268 -19.50 0.46 11.48
N GLY A 269 -19.91 0.34 12.75
CA GLY A 269 -19.43 -0.74 13.61
C GLY A 269 -19.77 -2.12 13.06
N LYS A 270 -20.93 -2.29 12.43
CA LYS A 270 -21.30 -3.57 11.79
C LYS A 270 -20.49 -3.90 10.54
N TRP A 271 -20.16 -2.92 9.70
CA TRP A 271 -19.25 -3.15 8.57
C TRP A 271 -17.82 -3.46 9.01
N ILE A 272 -17.39 -2.90 10.14
CA ILE A 272 -16.05 -3.13 10.70
C ILE A 272 -15.95 -4.49 11.44
N GLY A 273 -17.09 -5.06 11.83
CA GLY A 273 -17.16 -6.34 12.56
C GLY A 273 -17.25 -6.22 14.08
N ASP A 274 -17.63 -5.06 14.61
CA ASP A 274 -17.81 -4.83 16.05
C ASP A 274 -18.96 -5.65 16.64
N SER A 275 -18.78 -6.08 17.90
CA SER A 275 -19.86 -6.67 18.67
C SER A 275 -20.93 -5.62 19.05
N ASP A 276 -22.16 -6.06 19.33
CA ASP A 276 -23.20 -5.16 19.85
C ASP A 276 -22.79 -4.49 21.19
N GLY A 277 -21.90 -5.14 21.95
CA GLY A 277 -21.33 -4.57 23.18
C GLY A 277 -20.40 -3.40 22.90
N ASP A 278 -19.51 -3.53 21.92
CA ASP A 278 -18.54 -2.49 21.56
C ASP A 278 -19.24 -1.27 20.96
N ILE A 279 -20.24 -1.50 20.09
CA ILE A 279 -21.07 -0.44 19.51
C ILE A 279 -21.83 0.31 20.60
N ALA A 280 -22.46 -0.41 21.54
CA ALA A 280 -23.18 0.21 22.65
C ALA A 280 -22.25 1.02 23.57
N GLY A 281 -21.05 0.50 23.84
CA GLY A 281 -20.01 1.19 24.60
C GLY A 281 -19.62 2.52 23.97
N ARG A 282 -19.37 2.55 22.65
CA ARG A 282 -19.02 3.78 21.90
C ARG A 282 -20.12 4.83 21.92
N LEU A 283 -21.36 4.38 21.80
CA LEU A 283 -22.52 5.26 21.86
C LEU A 283 -22.81 5.77 23.29
N GLY A 284 -22.19 5.17 24.32
CA GLY A 284 -22.52 5.46 25.72
C GLY A 284 -23.93 5.01 26.10
N VAL A 285 -24.48 4.00 25.42
CA VAL A 285 -25.86 3.52 25.62
C VAL A 285 -25.91 2.02 25.96
N SER A 286 -27.09 1.54 26.32
CA SER A 286 -27.31 0.11 26.54
C SER A 286 -27.44 -0.66 25.21
N ARG A 287 -27.09 -1.96 25.19
CA ARG A 287 -27.24 -2.84 24.01
C ARG A 287 -28.64 -2.80 23.39
N PRO A 288 -29.75 -2.82 24.16
CA PRO A 288 -31.09 -2.68 23.59
C PRO A 288 -31.33 -1.33 22.89
N THR A 289 -30.70 -0.26 23.35
CA THR A 289 -30.80 1.08 22.74
C THR A 289 -30.02 1.12 21.42
N ALA A 290 -28.80 0.57 21.39
CA ALA A 290 -28.03 0.40 20.15
C ALA A 290 -28.79 -0.45 19.12
N ALA A 291 -29.49 -1.51 19.56
CA ALA A 291 -30.34 -2.33 18.70
C ALA A 291 -31.53 -1.55 18.10
N LYS A 292 -32.11 -0.59 18.83
CA LYS A 292 -33.15 0.31 18.29
C LYS A 292 -32.59 1.23 17.21
N HIS A 293 -31.40 1.81 17.42
CA HIS A 293 -30.72 2.59 16.39
C HIS A 293 -30.43 1.74 15.15
N LYS A 294 -29.99 0.49 15.32
CA LYS A 294 -29.83 -0.46 14.22
C LYS A 294 -31.13 -0.63 13.44
N ALA A 295 -32.22 -0.99 14.12
CA ALA A 295 -33.51 -1.23 13.47
C ALA A 295 -33.99 0.00 12.69
N SER A 296 -33.91 1.19 13.30
CA SER A 296 -34.25 2.47 12.65
C SER A 296 -33.42 2.72 11.39
N ALA A 297 -32.10 2.52 11.47
CA ALA A 297 -31.20 2.71 10.34
C ALA A 297 -31.50 1.76 9.17
N PHE A 298 -31.77 0.47 9.48
CA PHE A 298 -32.17 -0.52 8.47
C PHE A 298 -33.51 -0.16 7.82
N THR A 299 -34.49 0.29 8.59
CA THR A 299 -35.79 0.74 8.04
C THR A 299 -35.59 1.92 7.08
N LYS A 300 -34.81 2.94 7.46
CA LYS A 300 -34.52 4.09 6.58
C LYS A 300 -33.87 3.68 5.26
N ILE A 301 -32.86 2.80 5.31
CA ILE A 301 -32.19 2.28 4.11
C ILE A 301 -33.17 1.47 3.27
N GLN A 302 -33.96 0.61 3.89
CA GLN A 302 -34.93 -0.22 3.20
C GLN A 302 -36.00 0.63 2.51
N ASP A 303 -36.56 1.62 3.19
CA ASP A 303 -37.61 2.51 2.65
C ASP A 303 -37.14 3.23 1.38
N GLU A 304 -35.87 3.63 1.34
CA GLU A 304 -35.28 4.32 0.18
C GLU A 304 -34.91 3.38 -0.98
N LEU A 305 -34.52 2.13 -0.69
CA LEU A 305 -33.97 1.20 -1.68
C LEU A 305 -34.95 0.15 -2.20
N THR A 306 -36.08 -0.09 -1.53
CA THR A 306 -37.00 -1.21 -1.83
C THR A 306 -37.57 -1.21 -3.26
N SER A 307 -37.67 -0.05 -3.91
CA SER A 307 -38.24 0.08 -5.27
C SER A 307 -37.21 0.39 -6.36
N GLN A 308 -35.92 0.25 -6.07
CA GLN A 308 -34.84 0.61 -6.98
C GLN A 308 -34.29 -0.58 -7.75
N LYS A 309 -33.66 -0.30 -8.90
CA LYS A 309 -32.95 -1.32 -9.70
C LYS A 309 -31.76 -1.86 -8.91
N GLU A 310 -31.44 -3.14 -9.08
CA GLU A 310 -30.34 -3.80 -8.37
C GLU A 310 -28.98 -3.09 -8.55
N ALA A 311 -28.69 -2.61 -9.77
CA ALA A 311 -27.46 -1.85 -10.04
C ALA A 311 -27.38 -0.53 -9.24
N VAL A 312 -28.50 0.19 -9.11
CA VAL A 312 -28.60 1.42 -8.31
C VAL A 312 -28.45 1.09 -6.82
N VAL A 313 -29.12 0.04 -6.35
CA VAL A 313 -29.01 -0.42 -4.95
C VAL A 313 -27.56 -0.76 -4.60
N GLY A 314 -26.88 -1.53 -5.46
CA GLY A 314 -25.47 -1.91 -5.26
C GLY A 314 -24.57 -0.68 -5.11
N TYR A 315 -24.66 0.26 -6.05
CA TYR A 315 -23.88 1.50 -6.03
C TYR A 315 -24.17 2.36 -4.78
N VAL A 316 -25.46 2.52 -4.43
CA VAL A 316 -25.85 3.32 -3.26
C VAL A 316 -25.33 2.67 -1.97
N LEU A 317 -25.41 1.35 -1.82
CA LEU A 317 -24.89 0.66 -0.63
C LEU A 317 -23.37 0.82 -0.47
N GLU A 318 -22.60 0.71 -1.55
CA GLU A 318 -21.16 0.97 -1.52
C GLU A 318 -20.86 2.40 -1.08
N ARG A 319 -21.56 3.40 -1.63
CA ARG A 319 -21.34 4.80 -1.26
C ARG A 319 -21.77 5.09 0.18
N VAL A 320 -22.92 4.58 0.61
CA VAL A 320 -23.45 4.75 1.97
C VAL A 320 -22.49 4.15 3.00
N GLN A 321 -21.84 3.03 2.69
CA GLN A 321 -20.79 2.46 3.54
C GLN A 321 -19.66 3.45 3.81
N SER A 322 -19.10 4.07 2.77
CA SER A 322 -18.05 5.10 2.91
C SER A 322 -18.53 6.32 3.72
N ILE A 323 -19.73 6.82 3.42
CA ILE A 323 -20.31 7.99 4.10
C ILE A 323 -20.51 7.71 5.59
N VAL A 324 -21.09 6.56 5.91
CA VAL A 324 -21.41 6.19 7.28
C VAL A 324 -20.16 5.95 8.11
N ILE A 325 -19.14 5.29 7.56
CA ILE A 325 -17.84 5.10 8.23
C ILE A 325 -17.19 6.47 8.51
N THR A 326 -17.24 7.39 7.55
CA THR A 326 -16.71 8.75 7.70
C THR A 326 -17.48 9.54 8.76
N LYS A 327 -18.82 9.51 8.71
CA LYS A 327 -19.72 10.19 9.64
C LYS A 327 -19.62 9.67 11.08
N ALA A 328 -19.28 8.39 11.24
CA ALA A 328 -18.97 7.77 12.53
C ALA A 328 -17.58 8.12 13.08
N GLY A 329 -16.78 8.91 12.34
CA GLY A 329 -15.43 9.33 12.74
C GLY A 329 -14.37 8.24 12.61
N GLY A 330 -14.64 7.18 11.83
CA GLY A 330 -13.84 5.97 11.55
C GLY A 330 -12.48 5.79 12.25
N GLY A 331 -12.46 5.78 13.58
CA GLY A 331 -11.23 5.58 14.34
C GLY A 331 -11.13 6.38 15.64
N THR A 332 -11.92 7.44 15.84
CA THR A 332 -12.00 8.12 17.15
C THR A 332 -12.61 7.17 18.19
N PRO A 333 -12.00 7.05 19.40
CA PRO A 333 -12.48 6.20 20.49
C PRO A 333 -14.00 6.27 20.71
#